data_AF-A0A530A6J7-F1
#
_entry.id   AF-A0A530A6J7-F1
#
_cell.length_a   1.000
_cell.length_b   1.000
_cell.length_c   1.000
_cell.angle_alpha   90.00
_cell.angle_beta   90.00
_cell.angle_gamma   90.00
#
_symmetry.space_group_name_H-M   'P 1'
#
loop_
_entity.id
_entity.type
_entity.pdbx_description
1 polymer ?
#
loop_
_entity_poly.entity_id
_entity_poly.type
_entity_poly.pdbx_seq_one_letter_code
_entity_poly.pdbx_strand_id
1 'polypeptide(L)' 'MSSGFFGDIKKIKYEGPDSTNPLAYRFYNSDEVVAGKRLEDHLRFAVAYW' A
#
# COMPACT_ATOMS: atom_id res chain seq x y z
N MET A 1 12.13 13.60 -5.90
CA MET A 1 13.19 12.98 -6.70
C MET A 1 13.63 11.73 -5.97
N SER A 2 13.27 10.54 -6.46
CA SER A 2 13.64 9.28 -5.82
C SER A 2 15.15 9.09 -5.90
N SER A 3 15.78 8.74 -4.77
CA SER A 3 17.12 8.18 -4.75
C SER A 3 17.14 6.93 -5.62
N GLY A 4 18.21 6.71 -6.39
CA GLY A 4 18.28 5.72 -7.47
C GLY A 4 18.12 4.23 -7.09
N PHE A 5 17.71 3.91 -5.86
CA PHE A 5 17.55 2.54 -5.38
C PHE A 5 16.31 1.84 -5.95
N PHE A 6 15.25 2.58 -6.25
CA PHE A 6 13.95 2.03 -6.67
C PHE A 6 13.61 2.32 -8.14
N GLY A 7 14.54 2.89 -8.91
CA GLY A 7 14.35 3.24 -10.32
C GLY A 7 13.08 4.05 -10.56
N ASP A 8 12.23 3.54 -11.46
CA ASP A 8 10.97 4.16 -11.88
C ASP A 8 9.75 3.75 -11.02
N ILE A 9 9.95 2.99 -9.94
CA ILE A 9 8.85 2.56 -9.08
C ILE A 9 8.28 3.78 -8.34
N LYS A 10 7.00 4.06 -8.62
CA LYS A 10 6.22 5.10 -7.93
C LYS A 10 5.59 4.53 -6.66
N LYS A 11 5.08 5.41 -5.79
CA LYS A 11 4.29 5.01 -4.62
C LYS A 11 3.11 4.11 -5.06
N ILE A 12 3.05 2.90 -4.49
CA ILE A 12 2.01 1.90 -4.74
C ILE A 12 0.66 2.44 -4.25
N LYS A 13 -0.37 2.31 -5.07
CA LYS A 13 -1.74 2.80 -4.80
C LYS A 13 -2.71 1.63 -4.66
N TYR A 14 -3.87 1.90 -4.06
CA TYR A 14 -5.01 0.99 -4.09
C TYR A 14 -5.74 1.10 -5.43
N GLU A 15 -6.07 -0.04 -6.03
CA GLU A 15 -6.83 -0.12 -7.29
C GLU A 15 -8.04 -1.07 -7.23
N GLY A 16 -8.24 -1.78 -6.12
CA GLY A 16 -9.38 -2.67 -5.92
C GLY A 16 -9.15 -4.13 -6.30
N PRO A 17 -10.11 -5.01 -5.98
CA PRO A 17 -9.95 -6.46 -6.00
C PRO A 17 -9.69 -7.03 -7.40
N ASP A 18 -10.25 -6.38 -8.43
CA ASP A 18 -10.15 -6.82 -9.83
C ASP A 18 -8.90 -6.28 -10.55
N SER A 19 -8.03 -5.53 -9.86
CA SER A 19 -6.84 -4.97 -10.50
C SER A 19 -5.88 -6.06 -10.97
N THR A 20 -5.50 -5.96 -12.25
CA THR A 20 -4.48 -6.78 -12.89
C THR A 20 -3.07 -6.17 -12.77
N ASN A 21 -2.94 -4.97 -12.20
CA ASN A 21 -1.65 -4.31 -11.99
C ASN A 21 -0.90 -5.00 -10.84
N PRO A 22 0.30 -5.58 -11.06
CA PRO A 22 1.06 -6.25 -10.01
C PRO A 22 1.63 -5.27 -8.97
N LEU A 23 1.74 -3.98 -9.31
CA LEU A 23 2.25 -2.91 -8.43
C LEU A 23 1.12 -2.02 -7.94
N ALA A 24 0.01 -2.64 -7.53
CA ALA A 24 -1.11 -2.01 -6.88
C ALA A 24 -1.65 -2.88 -5.73
N TYR A 25 -2.16 -2.25 -4.69
CA TYR A 25 -2.88 -2.95 -3.63
C TYR A 25 -4.28 -3.31 -4.14
N ARG A 26 -4.63 -4.60 -4.01
CA ARG A 26 -5.99 -5.09 -4.33
C ARG A 26 -6.98 -4.94 -3.20
N PHE A 27 -6.50 -4.99 -1.95
CA PHE A 27 -7.36 -5.00 -0.75
C PHE A 27 -6.92 -4.00 0.33
N TYR A 28 -5.73 -3.41 0.18
CA TYR A 28 -5.22 -2.45 1.16
C TYR A 28 -5.47 -1.03 0.68
N ASN A 29 -6.55 -0.42 1.18
CA ASN A 29 -6.78 1.01 1.12
C ASN A 29 -6.53 1.63 2.50
N SER A 30 -5.48 2.44 2.64
CA SER A 30 -5.08 3.01 3.94
C SER A 30 -6.19 3.83 4.62
N ASP A 31 -7.07 4.45 3.83
CA ASP A 31 -8.15 5.31 4.32
C ASP A 31 -9.46 4.58 4.55
N GLU A 32 -9.55 3.31 4.17
CA GLU A 32 -10.76 2.51 4.38
C GLU A 32 -11.02 2.30 5.87
N VAL A 33 -12.25 2.62 6.30
CA VAL A 33 -12.68 2.48 7.68
C VAL A 33 -13.34 1.13 7.89
N VAL A 34 -12.73 0.29 8.72
CA VAL A 34 -13.28 -1.02 9.12
C VAL A 34 -13.56 -0.96 10.61
N ALA A 35 -14.76 -1.33 11.04
CA ALA A 35 -15.15 -1.33 12.46
C ALA A 35 -14.76 -0.05 13.24
N GLY A 36 -14.79 1.12 12.57
CA GLY A 36 -14.52 2.43 13.17
C GLY A 36 -13.05 2.86 13.24
N LYS A 37 -12.08 2.14 12.63
CA LYS A 37 -10.70 2.63 12.47
C LYS A 37 -10.22 2.48 11.03
N ARG A 38 -9.22 3.27 10.64
CA ARG A 38 -8.60 3.17 9.31
C ARG A 38 -7.79 1.89 9.22
N LEU A 39 -7.74 1.27 8.03
CA LEU A 39 -6.99 0.03 7.82
C LEU A 39 -5.51 0.17 8.19
N GLU A 40 -4.91 1.34 7.98
CA GLU A 40 -3.52 1.58 8.41
C GLU A 40 -3.34 1.52 9.93
N ASP A 41 -4.34 1.95 10.71
CA ASP A 41 -4.34 1.89 12.18
C ASP A 41 -4.61 0.48 12.70
N HIS A 42 -5.35 -0.33 11.93
CA HIS A 42 -5.57 -1.74 12.25
C HIS A 42 -4.32 -2.58 12.04
N LEU A 43 -3.71 -2.46 10.86
CA LEU A 43 -2.69 -3.39 10.41
C LEU A 43 -1.29 -2.97 10.87
N ARG A 44 -1.02 -1.65 10.88
CA ARG A 44 0.23 -1.07 11.36
C ARG A 44 1.47 -1.78 10.78
N PHE A 45 1.46 -1.98 9.46
CA PHE A 45 2.52 -2.69 8.76
C PHE A 45 3.90 -2.08 9.04
N ALA A 46 4.90 -2.94 9.17
CA ALA A 46 6.29 -2.58 9.37
C ALA A 46 7.17 -3.34 8.37
N VAL A 47 8.33 -2.76 8.07
CA VAL A 47 9.37 -3.42 7.26
C VAL A 47 10.54 -3.73 8.18
N ALA A 48 10.95 -5.01 8.21
CA ALA A 48 12.17 -5.42 8.91
C ALA A 48 13.38 -4.95 8.11
N TYR A 49 14.37 -4.39 8.80
CA TYR A 49 15.59 -3.89 8.16
C TYR A 49 16.64 -5.01 7.92
N TRP A 50 16.58 -6.05 8.75
CA TRP A 50 17.46 -7.22 8.68
C TRP A 50 16.96 -8.28 7.71
#